data_AF-A0AAV5Z3Y5-F1
#
_entry.id   AF-A0AAV5Z3Y5-F1
#
_cell.length_a   1.000
_cell.length_b   1.000
_cell.length_c   1.000
_cell.angle_alpha   90.00
_cell.angle_beta   90.00
_cell.angle_gamma   90.00
#
_symmetry.space_group_name_H-M   'P 1'
#
loop_
_entity.id
_entity.type
_entity.pdbx_description
1 polymer ?
#
loop_
_entity_poly.entity_id
_entity_poly.type
_entity_poly.pdbx_seq_one_letter_code
_entity_poly.pdbx_strand_id
1 'polypeptide(L)'
;MAAALLMISAPLAGPAGAQDAEKIAMARVRLTTEPGRLTQGCSRIGPARDDSIKDLRRKVVRMGGNTAVLTFGGTEDLSMVYAEVFRCGDPPAAAPGTAPARVPLPPPGPPPPPPPAPTR
;
A
#
# COMPACT_ATOMS: atom_id res chain seq x y z
N MET A 1 -55.45 14.65 21.57
CA MET A 1 -54.53 13.55 21.98
C MET A 1 -54.29 12.70 20.75
N ALA A 2 -53.10 12.32 20.29
CA ALA A 2 -51.71 12.70 20.52
C ALA A 2 -50.98 12.22 19.25
N ALA A 3 -50.11 13.04 18.67
CA ALA A 3 -49.33 12.69 17.49
C ALA A 3 -48.12 11.85 17.92
N ALA A 4 -47.98 10.63 17.37
CA ALA A 4 -46.82 9.79 17.60
C ALA A 4 -45.84 9.94 16.41
N LEU A 5 -44.86 10.83 16.55
CA LEU A 5 -43.72 10.94 15.65
C LEU A 5 -42.69 9.85 16.00
N LEU A 6 -42.64 8.80 15.18
CA LEU A 6 -41.58 7.79 15.22
C LEU A 6 -40.30 8.37 14.62
N MET A 7 -39.42 8.88 15.49
CA MET A 7 -38.04 9.24 15.12
C MET A 7 -37.26 7.95 14.88
N ILE A 8 -37.10 7.57 13.61
CA ILE A 8 -36.22 6.48 13.20
C ILE A 8 -34.78 7.01 13.30
N SER A 9 -34.11 6.65 14.38
CA SER A 9 -32.68 6.89 14.60
C SER A 9 -31.86 6.04 13.63
N ALA A 10 -31.41 6.64 12.53
CA ALA A 10 -30.40 6.04 11.67
C ALA A 10 -29.04 6.05 12.40
N PRO A 11 -28.33 4.91 12.52
CA PRO A 11 -26.97 4.93 13.02
C PRO A 11 -26.08 5.66 12.02
N LEU A 12 -25.53 6.79 12.43
CA LEU A 12 -24.43 7.46 11.76
C LEU A 12 -23.20 6.54 11.85
N ALA A 13 -23.04 5.64 10.88
CA ALA A 13 -21.77 4.98 10.64
C ALA A 13 -20.75 6.08 10.28
N GLY A 14 -19.98 6.52 11.28
CA GLY A 14 -19.05 7.62 11.14
C GLY A 14 -17.93 7.35 10.11
N PRO A 15 -17.26 8.40 9.62
CA PRO A 15 -16.21 8.31 8.61
C PRO A 15 -14.94 7.55 9.05
N ALA A 16 -14.86 7.11 10.30
CA ALA A 16 -13.70 6.39 10.84
C ALA A 16 -13.40 5.10 10.04
N GLY A 17 -14.43 4.34 9.65
CA GLY A 17 -14.25 3.14 8.84
C GLY A 17 -13.83 3.43 7.40
N ALA A 18 -14.27 4.55 6.83
CA ALA A 18 -13.91 4.95 5.47
C ALA A 18 -12.43 5.39 5.37
N GLN A 19 -11.93 6.09 6.39
CA GLN A 19 -10.52 6.49 6.45
C GLN A 19 -9.58 5.29 6.61
N ASP A 20 -9.97 4.32 7.43
CA ASP A 20 -9.18 3.09 7.60
C ASP A 20 -9.19 2.24 6.32
N ALA A 21 -10.35 2.11 5.65
CA ALA A 21 -10.47 1.43 4.37
C ALA A 21 -9.61 2.09 3.27
N GLU A 22 -9.57 3.42 3.17
CA GLU A 22 -8.70 4.12 2.22
C GLU A 22 -7.23 3.83 2.53
N LYS A 23 -6.83 3.87 3.81
CA LYS A 23 -5.45 3.59 4.23
C LYS A 23 -5.03 2.16 3.92
N ILE A 24 -5.91 1.18 4.15
CA ILE A 24 -5.69 -0.23 3.80
C ILE A 24 -5.58 -0.40 2.29
N ALA A 25 -6.47 0.23 1.52
CA ALA A 25 -6.42 0.18 0.06
C ALA A 25 -5.12 0.80 -0.48
N MET A 26 -4.69 1.94 0.06
CA MET A 26 -3.41 2.56 -0.28
C MET A 26 -2.21 1.67 0.04
N ALA A 27 -2.25 0.91 1.15
CA ALA A 27 -1.20 -0.04 1.51
C ALA A 27 -1.14 -1.24 0.55
N ARG A 28 -2.25 -1.57 -0.12
CA ARG A 28 -2.33 -2.64 -1.11
C ARG A 28 -1.91 -2.21 -2.51
N VAL A 29 -1.80 -0.91 -2.78
CA VAL A 29 -1.34 -0.42 -4.09
C VAL A 29 0.11 -0.85 -4.34
N ARG A 30 0.31 -1.63 -5.40
CA ARG A 30 1.63 -2.02 -5.90
C ARG A 30 2.10 -1.02 -6.94
N LEU A 31 3.20 -0.34 -6.65
CA LEU A 31 3.90 0.51 -7.62
C LEU A 31 5.06 -0.27 -8.20
N THR A 32 5.23 -0.25 -9.52
CA THR A 32 6.31 -0.96 -10.22
C THR A 32 6.81 -0.14 -11.39
N THR A 33 8.06 -0.33 -11.81
CA THR A 33 8.60 0.22 -13.08
C THR A 33 8.58 -0.80 -14.22
N GLU A 34 8.09 -2.01 -13.96
CA GLU A 34 8.15 -3.14 -14.89
C GLU A 34 6.75 -3.46 -15.46
N PRO A 35 6.44 -3.05 -16.70
CA PRO A 35 5.11 -3.21 -17.30
C PRO A 35 4.75 -4.64 -17.71
N GLY A 36 5.63 -5.63 -17.55
CA GLY A 36 5.44 -6.97 -18.11
C GLY A 36 4.82 -7.99 -17.16
N ARG A 37 5.53 -8.33 -16.07
CA ARG A 37 5.13 -9.47 -15.21
C ARG A 37 3.97 -9.17 -14.27
N LEU A 38 3.83 -7.91 -13.85
CA LEU A 38 2.90 -7.52 -12.78
C LEU A 38 1.53 -7.06 -13.29
N THR A 39 1.42 -6.80 -14.59
CA THR A 39 0.19 -6.35 -15.25
C THR A 39 -0.44 -7.44 -16.12
N GLN A 40 0.20 -8.60 -16.25
CA GLN A 40 -0.30 -9.71 -17.04
C GLN A 40 -1.62 -10.22 -16.44
N GLY A 41 -2.70 -10.14 -17.22
CA GLY A 41 -4.06 -10.49 -16.75
C GLY A 41 -4.75 -9.39 -15.94
N CYS A 42 -4.17 -8.19 -15.85
CA CYS A 42 -4.80 -7.04 -15.22
C CYS A 42 -5.57 -6.19 -16.25
N SER A 43 -6.66 -5.57 -15.80
CA SER A 43 -7.41 -4.61 -16.61
C SER A 43 -6.78 -3.23 -16.50
N ARG A 44 -6.39 -2.62 -17.62
CA ARG A 44 -5.90 -1.24 -17.63
C ARG A 44 -7.06 -0.28 -17.36
N ILE A 45 -6.88 0.63 -16.41
CA ILE A 45 -7.86 1.67 -16.07
C ILE A 45 -7.51 2.96 -16.81
N GLY A 46 -6.25 3.38 -16.77
CA GLY A 46 -5.79 4.58 -17.45
C GLY A 46 -4.62 5.27 -16.76
N PRO A 47 -4.15 6.40 -17.30
CA PRO A 47 -3.00 7.12 -16.76
C PRO A 47 -3.34 7.94 -15.51
N ALA A 48 -2.37 8.05 -14.60
CA ALA A 48 -2.36 8.91 -13.43
C ALA A 48 -1.04 9.66 -13.34
N ARG A 49 -1.06 10.86 -12.75
CA ARG A 49 0.15 11.64 -12.47
C ARG A 49 0.01 12.42 -11.18
N ASP A 50 1.06 12.50 -10.38
CA ASP A 50 1.16 13.32 -9.17
C ASP A 50 2.62 13.65 -8.88
N ASP A 51 2.86 14.72 -8.12
CA ASP A 51 4.18 15.13 -7.64
C ASP A 51 4.68 14.29 -6.44
N SER A 52 3.76 13.61 -5.76
CA SER A 52 4.06 12.74 -4.61
C SER A 52 3.54 11.33 -4.80
N ILE A 53 4.38 10.34 -4.46
CA ILE A 53 4.00 8.91 -4.43
C ILE A 53 2.80 8.65 -3.52
N LYS A 54 2.66 9.40 -2.42
CA LYS A 54 1.54 9.25 -1.48
C LYS A 54 0.22 9.63 -2.16
N ASP A 55 0.21 10.77 -2.85
CA ASP A 55 -0.98 11.26 -3.53
C ASP A 55 -1.27 10.48 -4.81
N LEU A 56 -0.23 9.99 -5.50
CA LEU A 56 -0.35 9.02 -6.59
C LEU A 56 -1.05 7.74 -6.12
N ARG A 57 -0.66 7.15 -4.98
CA ARG A 57 -1.33 5.96 -4.44
C ARG A 57 -2.79 6.23 -4.11
N ARG A 58 -3.08 7.39 -3.51
CA ARG A 58 -4.47 7.80 -3.26
C ARG A 58 -5.25 7.93 -4.57
N LYS A 59 -4.66 8.52 -5.60
CA LYS A 59 -5.26 8.65 -6.93
C LYS A 59 -5.53 7.29 -7.58
N VAL A 60 -4.57 6.37 -7.50
CA VAL A 60 -4.72 4.98 -7.97
C VAL A 60 -5.90 4.30 -7.28
N VAL A 61 -6.01 4.39 -5.94
CA VAL A 61 -7.15 3.83 -5.19
C VAL A 61 -8.47 4.45 -5.63
N ARG A 62 -8.52 5.78 -5.80
CA ARG A 62 -9.73 6.50 -6.24
C ARG A 62 -10.17 6.11 -7.64
N MET A 63 -9.23 5.77 -8.53
CA MET A 63 -9.50 5.23 -9.85
C MET A 63 -9.94 3.75 -9.81
N GLY A 64 -9.95 3.13 -8.63
CA GLY A 64 -10.26 1.71 -8.47
C GLY A 64 -9.08 0.79 -8.77
N GLY A 65 -7.87 1.31 -8.99
CA GLY A 65 -6.67 0.52 -9.24
C GLY A 65 -6.05 -0.03 -7.97
N ASN A 66 -5.29 -1.11 -8.13
CA ASN A 66 -4.45 -1.70 -7.09
C ASN A 66 -3.00 -1.92 -7.56
N THR A 67 -2.71 -1.69 -8.83
CA THR A 67 -1.35 -1.71 -9.40
C THR A 67 -1.15 -0.47 -10.26
N ALA A 68 0.02 0.16 -10.19
CA ALA A 68 0.39 1.23 -11.11
C ALA A 68 1.83 1.04 -11.60
N VAL A 69 2.02 1.14 -12.92
CA VAL A 69 3.32 1.07 -13.57
C VAL A 69 3.84 2.48 -13.77
N LEU A 70 4.90 2.82 -13.05
CA LEU A 70 5.61 4.09 -13.15
C LEU A 70 6.38 4.14 -14.46
N THR A 71 6.25 5.25 -15.16
CA THR A 71 7.01 5.56 -16.38
C THR A 71 7.94 6.72 -16.10
N PHE A 72 9.24 6.45 -16.23
CA PHE A 72 10.30 7.44 -16.09
C PHE A 72 11.03 7.55 -17.43
N GLY A 73 10.91 8.69 -18.09
CA GLY A 73 11.52 8.95 -19.40
C GLY A 73 10.49 9.32 -20.45
N GLY A 74 10.62 10.52 -21.02
CA GLY A 74 9.74 11.07 -22.06
C GLY A 74 9.06 12.40 -21.71
N THR A 75 9.15 12.86 -20.47
CA THR A 75 8.60 14.14 -20.02
C THR A 75 9.69 15.00 -19.41
N GLU A 76 9.81 16.25 -19.86
CA GLU A 76 10.81 17.22 -19.37
C GLU A 76 10.59 17.59 -17.89
N ASP A 77 9.43 17.24 -17.34
CA ASP A 77 9.05 17.51 -15.95
C ASP A 77 9.30 16.30 -15.06
N LEU A 78 10.49 16.27 -14.44
CA LEU A 78 10.89 15.29 -13.42
C LEU A 78 10.22 15.54 -12.06
N SER A 79 9.47 16.65 -11.91
CA SER A 79 8.70 16.97 -10.70
C SER A 79 7.41 16.17 -10.60
N MET A 80 7.00 15.53 -11.69
CA MET A 80 5.77 14.75 -11.79
C MET A 80 6.08 13.27 -12.01
N VAL A 81 5.44 12.41 -11.23
CA VAL A 81 5.48 10.97 -11.40
C VAL A 81 4.30 10.55 -12.27
N TYR A 82 4.59 9.96 -13.43
CA TYR A 82 3.59 9.40 -14.33
C TYR A 82 3.43 7.90 -14.09
N ALA A 83 2.19 7.42 -14.12
CA ALA A 83 1.89 6.01 -13.96
C ALA A 83 0.70 5.55 -14.80
N GLU A 84 0.79 4.35 -15.34
CA GLU A 84 -0.34 3.64 -15.92
C GLU A 84 -1.02 2.78 -14.85
N VAL A 85 -2.31 2.98 -14.62
CA VAL A 85 -3.07 2.35 -13.55
C VAL A 85 -3.78 1.09 -14.05
N PHE A 86 -3.70 0.03 -13.27
CA PHE A 86 -4.28 -1.28 -13.55
C PHE A 86 -5.09 -1.80 -12.35
N ARG A 87 -6.16 -2.53 -12.67
CA ARG A 87 -6.87 -3.42 -11.75
C ARG A 87 -6.40 -4.84 -11.99
N CYS A 88 -5.57 -5.33 -11.10
CA CYS A 88 -5.19 -6.74 -11.04
C CYS A 88 -6.14 -7.48 -10.10
N GLY A 89 -6.41 -8.75 -10.37
CA GLY A 89 -6.97 -9.63 -9.34
C GLY A 89 -6.02 -9.63 -8.15
N ASP A 90 -6.55 -9.51 -6.93
CA ASP A 90 -5.71 -9.65 -5.74
C ASP A 90 -4.99 -11.01 -5.82
N PRO A 91 -3.65 -11.08 -5.65
CA PRO A 91 -3.06 -12.37 -5.30
C PRO A 91 -3.84 -12.88 -4.09
N PRO A 92 -4.17 -14.18 -4.03
CA PRO A 92 -5.04 -14.72 -2.99
C PRO A 92 -4.58 -14.14 -1.66
N ALA A 93 -5.48 -13.41 -0.99
CA ALA A 93 -5.19 -12.73 0.25
C ALA A 93 -4.45 -13.75 1.12
N ALA A 94 -3.16 -13.49 1.41
CA ALA A 94 -2.47 -14.29 2.39
C ALA A 94 -3.39 -14.26 3.61
N ALA A 95 -3.89 -15.45 3.97
CA ALA A 95 -4.89 -15.58 5.01
C ALA A 95 -4.42 -14.76 6.23
N PRO A 96 -5.32 -14.06 6.95
CA PRO A 96 -4.93 -13.34 8.16
C PRO A 96 -4.22 -14.32 9.10
N GLY A 97 -2.88 -14.27 9.17
CA GLY A 97 -2.08 -15.25 9.91
C GLY A 97 -0.76 -15.67 9.26
N THR A 98 -0.54 -15.47 7.96
CA THR A 98 0.80 -15.74 7.39
C THR A 98 1.71 -14.54 7.61
N ALA A 99 2.27 -14.44 8.82
CA ALA A 99 3.46 -13.64 9.05
C ALA A 99 4.51 -13.99 7.98
N PRO A 100 5.30 -13.02 7.46
CA PRO A 100 6.44 -13.37 6.63
C PRO A 100 7.28 -14.40 7.37
N ALA A 101 7.61 -15.50 6.68
CA ALA A 101 8.38 -16.60 7.24
C ALA A 101 9.54 -16.02 8.05
N ARG A 102 9.59 -16.35 9.34
CA ARG A 102 10.64 -15.92 10.27
C ARG A 102 11.98 -16.04 9.55
N VAL A 103 12.59 -14.90 9.22
CA VAL A 103 14.00 -14.88 8.87
C VAL A 103 14.71 -15.54 10.07
N PRO A 104 15.48 -16.62 9.87
CA PRO A 104 16.24 -17.21 10.96
C PRO A 104 17.08 -16.10 11.60
N LEU A 105 17.00 -15.95 12.92
CA LEU A 105 17.88 -15.04 13.64
C LEU A 105 19.33 -15.38 13.25
N PRO A 106 20.18 -14.40 12.93
CA PRO A 106 21.59 -14.68 12.70
C PRO A 106 22.16 -15.40 13.92
N PRO A 107 23.07 -16.38 13.74
CA PRO A 107 23.67 -17.10 14.86
C PRO A 107 24.32 -16.09 15.82
N PRO A 108 24.27 -16.35 17.15
CA PRO A 108 24.99 -15.54 18.12
C PRO A 108 26.45 -15.40 17.69
N GLY A 109 26.95 -14.16 17.61
CA GLY A 109 28.35 -13.90 17.34
C GLY A 109 29.26 -14.48 18.44
N PRO A 110 30.55 -14.72 18.15
CA PRO A 110 31.50 -15.15 19.17
C PRO A 110 31.56 -14.13 20.33
N PRO A 111 31.78 -14.59 21.57
CA PRO A 111 31.92 -13.68 22.70
C PRO A 111 33.09 -12.70 22.48
N PRO A 112 32.99 -11.46 23.00
CA PRO A 112 34.07 -10.50 22.88
C PRO A 112 35.35 -11.05 23.55
N PRO A 113 36.54 -10.73 23.00
CA PRO A 113 37.80 -11.19 23.58
C PRO A 113 37.98 -10.64 25.01
N PRO A 114 38.64 -11.40 25.90
CA PRO A 114 38.91 -10.94 27.25
C PRO A 114 39.80 -9.67 27.22
N PRO A 115 39.62 -8.75 28.18
CA PRO A 115 40.48 -7.58 28.29
C PRO A 115 41.94 -8.00 28.54
N PRO A 116 42.93 -7.24 28.03
CA PRO A 116 44.34 -7.51 28.30
C PRO A 116 44.62 -7.48 29.80
N ALA A 117 45.44 -8.42 30.27
CA ALA A 117 45.90 -8.41 31.65
C ALA A 117 46.69 -7.11 31.94
N PRO A 118 46.55 -6.51 33.13
CA PRO A 118 47.39 -5.38 33.53
C PRO A 118 48.86 -5.82 33.56
N THR A 119 49.68 -5.27 32.66
CA THR A 119 51.13 -5.32 32.79
C THR A 119 51.54 -4.54 34.03
N ARG A 120 52.26 -5.22 34.93
CA ARG A 120 52.82 -4.67 36.17
C ARG A 120 53.97 -3.71 35.89
#